data_AF-A0A836VL79-F1
#
_entry.id   AF-A0A836VL79-F1
#
_cell.length_a   1.000
_cell.length_b   1.000
_cell.length_c   1.000
_cell.angle_alpha   90.00
_cell.angle_beta   90.00
_cell.angle_gamma   90.00
#
_symmetry.space_group_name_H-M   'P 1'
#
loop_
_entity.id
_entity.type
_entity.pdbx_description
1 polymer ?
#
loop_
_entity_poly.entity_id
_entity_poly.type
_entity_poly.pdbx_seq_one_letter_code
_entity_poly.pdbx_strand_id
1 'polypeptide(L)'
;MRYHTLLLSNIPVMTLEQRNEAKRFATLIDILYEHNVKFVCNAAAVPKALYPSGNVALEFTRTASRLSKMYTAQYLTRAQVA
;
A
#
# COMPACT_ATOMS: atom_id res chain seq x y z
N MET A 1 -5.93 -13.24 9.95
CA MET A 1 -6.46 -11.85 9.75
C MET A 1 -8.00 -11.86 9.76
N ARG A 2 -8.71 -10.93 10.42
CA ARG A 2 -10.19 -11.00 10.56
C ARG A 2 -10.98 -10.62 9.30
N TYR A 3 -10.41 -9.79 8.43
CA TYR A 3 -11.08 -9.29 7.22
C TYR A 3 -10.36 -9.77 5.97
N HIS A 4 -11.11 -10.30 5.01
CA HIS A 4 -10.59 -10.77 3.72
C HIS A 4 -10.32 -9.64 2.72
N THR A 5 -11.04 -8.52 2.86
CA THR A 5 -10.95 -7.40 1.94
C THR A 5 -11.01 -6.09 2.72
N LEU A 6 -10.14 -5.15 2.35
CA LEU A 6 -10.11 -3.81 2.90
C LEU A 6 -10.29 -2.79 1.78
N LEU A 7 -11.17 -1.82 2.01
CA LEU A 7 -11.43 -0.71 1.11
C LEU A 7 -10.90 0.57 1.75
N LEU A 8 -10.12 1.36 0.99
CA LEU A 8 -9.61 2.66 1.45
C LEU A 8 -9.71 3.70 0.32
N SER A 9 -10.44 4.78 0.55
CA SER A 9 -10.57 5.87 -0.41
C SER A 9 -9.70 7.07 -0.02
N ASN A 10 -9.52 7.98 -0.99
CA ASN A 10 -8.89 9.28 -0.82
C ASN A 10 -7.46 9.23 -0.25
N ILE A 11 -6.64 8.30 -0.75
CA ILE A 11 -5.21 8.27 -0.41
C ILE A 11 -4.53 9.46 -1.12
N PRO A 12 -4.00 10.44 -0.38
CA PRO A 12 -3.37 11.62 -0.99
C PRO A 12 -1.96 11.29 -1.50
N VAL A 13 -1.41 12.17 -2.35
CA VAL A 13 0.05 12.24 -2.51
C VAL A 13 0.62 12.78 -1.21
N MET A 14 1.46 12.00 -0.56
CA MET A 14 2.05 12.34 0.73
C MET A 14 3.32 13.18 0.53
N THR A 15 3.44 14.26 1.29
CA THR A 15 4.60 15.16 1.28
C THR A 15 5.59 14.80 2.41
N LEU A 16 6.75 15.45 2.42
CA LEU A 16 7.76 15.32 3.48
C LEU A 16 7.22 15.59 4.89
N GLU A 17 6.29 16.53 5.03
CA GLU A 17 5.65 16.87 6.30
C GLU A 17 4.75 15.73 6.80
N GLN A 18 4.27 14.90 5.88
CA GLN A 18 3.38 13.76 6.14
C GLN A 18 4.17 12.44 6.32
N ARG A 19 5.41 12.51 6.84
CA ARG A 19 6.27 11.34 7.04
C ARG A 19 5.62 10.28 7.93
N ASN A 20 4.88 10.69 8.96
CA ASN A 20 4.25 9.76 9.89
C ASN A 20 3.08 9.02 9.22
N GLU A 21 2.31 9.71 8.37
CA GLU A 21 1.24 9.17 7.54
C GLU A 21 1.81 8.16 6.55
N ALA A 22 2.89 8.52 5.86
CA ALA A 22 3.60 7.64 4.92
C ALA A 22 4.10 6.36 5.60
N LYS A 23 4.65 6.47 6.82
CA LYS A 23 5.04 5.30 7.63
C LYS A 23 3.85 4.43 8.01
N ARG A 24 2.76 5.00 8.52
CA ARG A 24 1.55 4.24 8.89
C ARG A 24 0.96 3.54 7.67
N PHE A 25 0.93 4.21 6.52
CA PHE A 25 0.48 3.63 5.27
C PHE A 25 1.38 2.48 4.81
N ALA A 26 2.70 2.65 4.85
CA ALA A 26 3.64 1.57 4.55
C ALA A 26 3.43 0.35 5.46
N THR A 27 3.29 0.56 6.77
CA THR A 27 2.99 -0.53 7.72
C THR A 27 1.67 -1.22 7.39
N LEU A 28 0.61 -0.47 7.05
CA LEU A 28 -0.66 -1.05 6.63
C LEU A 28 -0.47 -1.96 5.40
N ILE A 29 0.16 -1.45 4.33
CA ILE A 29 0.39 -2.22 3.10
C ILE A 29 1.22 -3.47 3.38
N ASP A 30 2.20 -3.40 4.27
CA ASP A 30 3.03 -4.55 4.64
C ASP A 30 2.19 -5.65 5.29
N ILE A 31 1.36 -5.31 6.27
CA ILE A 31 0.46 -6.26 6.94
C ILE A 31 -0.56 -6.85 5.96
N LEU A 32 -1.19 -6.01 5.11
CA LEU A 32 -2.15 -6.49 4.11
C LEU A 32 -1.47 -7.44 3.12
N TYR A 33 -0.26 -7.10 2.69
CA TYR A 33 0.51 -7.89 1.75
C TYR A 33 0.87 -9.26 2.32
N GLU A 34 1.37 -9.31 3.56
CA GLU A 34 1.77 -10.52 4.28
C GLU A 34 0.61 -11.49 4.50
N HIS A 35 -0.59 -10.96 4.77
CA HIS A 35 -1.77 -11.78 5.00
C HIS A 35 -2.59 -12.08 3.74
N ASN A 36 -2.12 -11.70 2.55
CA ASN A 36 -2.86 -11.83 1.28
C ASN A 36 -4.27 -11.19 1.31
N VAL A 37 -4.43 -10.06 2.02
CA VAL A 37 -5.71 -9.33 2.08
C VAL A 37 -5.96 -8.64 0.74
N LYS A 38 -7.20 -8.74 0.23
CA LYS A 38 -7.58 -8.02 -0.98
C LYS A 38 -7.73 -6.54 -0.64
N PHE A 39 -7.02 -5.68 -1.36
CA PHE A 39 -7.03 -4.25 -1.10
C PHE A 39 -7.59 -3.52 -2.32
N VAL A 40 -8.69 -2.80 -2.12
CA VAL A 40 -9.30 -1.94 -3.13
C VAL A 40 -9.15 -0.50 -2.67
N CYS A 41 -8.62 0.37 -3.51
CA CYS A 41 -8.39 1.75 -3.09
C CYS A 41 -8.57 2.78 -4.20
N ASN A 42 -8.83 4.02 -3.77
CA ASN A 42 -8.74 5.22 -4.59
C ASN A 42 -7.58 6.07 -4.10
N ALA A 43 -6.69 6.48 -5.01
CA ALA A 43 -5.46 7.17 -4.68
C ALA A 43 -5.19 8.32 -5.67
N ALA A 44 -4.66 9.43 -5.17
CA ALA A 44 -4.41 10.65 -5.95
C ALA A 44 -3.27 10.50 -6.97
N ALA A 45 -2.48 9.44 -6.88
CA ALA A 45 -1.41 9.13 -7.83
C ALA A 45 -1.15 7.61 -7.90
N VAL A 46 -0.39 7.19 -8.91
CA VAL A 46 0.12 5.82 -9.03
C VAL A 46 1.06 5.47 -7.86
N PRO A 47 1.23 4.18 -7.49
CA PRO A 47 1.97 3.79 -6.29
C PRO A 47 3.36 4.42 -6.12
N LYS A 48 4.14 4.52 -7.21
CA LYS A 48 5.49 5.12 -7.20
C LYS A 48 5.48 6.63 -6.99
N ALA A 49 4.37 7.30 -7.25
CA ALA A 49 4.21 8.74 -7.14
C ALA A 49 3.42 9.18 -5.88
N LEU A 50 3.00 8.24 -5.03
CA LEU A 50 2.30 8.55 -3.77
C LEU A 50 3.21 9.16 -2.69
N TYR A 51 4.53 9.01 -2.82
CA TYR A 51 5.50 9.66 -1.94
C TYR A 51 6.78 10.01 -2.74
N PRO A 52 6.74 11.08 -3.54
CA PRO A 52 7.78 11.38 -4.53
C PRO A 52 9.05 11.99 -3.91
N SER A 53 9.01 12.44 -2.65
CA SER A 53 10.08 13.27 -2.08
C SER A 53 10.42 12.87 -0.66
N GLY A 54 11.72 12.63 -0.39
CA GLY A 54 12.30 12.53 0.95
C GLY A 54 13.31 11.40 1.14
N ASN A 55 14.09 11.48 2.22
CA ASN A 55 15.10 10.46 2.59
C ASN A 55 14.52 9.06 2.79
N VAL A 56 13.19 8.95 2.91
CA VAL A 56 12.43 7.71 3.10
C VAL A 56 11.85 7.17 1.77
N ALA A 57 12.09 7.83 0.64
CA ALA A 57 11.58 7.41 -0.67
C ALA A 57 12.01 5.98 -1.06
N LEU A 58 13.18 5.52 -0.57
CA LEU A 58 13.63 4.13 -0.68
C LEU A 58 12.77 3.14 0.13
N GLU A 59 12.39 3.48 1.37
CA GLU A 59 11.47 2.64 2.16
C GLU A 59 10.09 2.58 1.50
N PHE A 60 9.63 3.70 0.92
CA PHE A 60 8.35 3.76 0.21
C PHE A 60 8.39 3.02 -1.14
N THR A 61 9.57 2.79 -1.73
CA THR A 61 9.72 2.01 -2.96
C THR A 61 9.23 0.57 -2.76
N ARG A 62 9.46 0.00 -1.57
CA ARG A 62 8.95 -1.33 -1.20
C ARG A 62 7.43 -1.34 -1.14
N THR A 63 6.84 -0.33 -0.51
CA THR A 63 5.37 -0.11 -0.44
C THR A 63 4.78 0.00 -1.86
N ALA A 64 5.37 0.83 -2.72
CA ALA A 64 4.94 1.02 -4.09
C ALA A 64 5.00 -0.30 -4.91
N SER A 65 6.07 -1.08 -4.74
CA SER A 65 6.22 -2.39 -5.37
C SER A 65 5.15 -3.39 -4.91
N ARG A 66 4.85 -3.42 -3.60
CA ARG A 66 3.77 -4.25 -3.04
C ARG A 66 2.41 -3.86 -3.59
N LEU A 67 2.07 -2.57 -3.55
CA LEU A 67 0.85 -2.04 -4.18
C LEU A 67 0.74 -2.44 -5.65
N SER A 68 1.83 -2.35 -6.41
CA SER A 68 1.86 -2.78 -7.80
C SER A 68 1.57 -4.27 -7.99
N LYS A 69 2.02 -5.11 -7.07
CA LYS A 69 1.70 -6.54 -7.10
C LYS A 69 0.26 -6.82 -6.71
N MET A 70 -0.31 -6.05 -5.78
CA MET A 70 -1.63 -6.32 -5.20
C MET A 70 -2.80 -6.22 -6.19
N TYR A 71 -2.65 -5.48 -7.29
CA TYR A 71 -3.65 -5.44 -8.36
C TYR A 71 -3.43 -6.48 -9.48
N THR A 72 -2.36 -7.28 -9.42
CA THR A 72 -2.12 -8.32 -10.44
C THR A 72 -3.05 -9.51 -10.27
N ALA A 73 -3.42 -10.16 -11.38
CA ALA A 73 -4.22 -11.38 -11.35
C ALA A 73 -3.59 -12.45 -10.42
N GLN A 74 -2.27 -12.59 -10.45
CA GLN A 74 -1.53 -13.55 -9.62
C GLN A 74 -1.66 -13.28 -8.12
N TYR A 75 -1.78 -12.03 -7.69
CA TYR A 75 -2.01 -11.69 -6.29
C TYR A 75 -3.49 -11.86 -5.91
N LEU A 76 -4.40 -11.46 -6.80
CA LEU A 76 -5.84 -11.57 -6.58
C LEU A 76 -6.32 -13.02 -6.47
N THR A 77 -5.59 -14.00 -7.03
CA THR A 77 -5.92 -15.44 -6.87
C THR A 77 -5.33 -16.10 -5.61
N ARG A 78 -4.48 -15.41 -4.83
CA ARG A 78 -3.91 -15.97 -3.59
C ARG A 78 -4.97 -16.18 -2.53
N ALA A 79 -4.94 -17.35 -1.89
CA ALA A 79 -5.71 -17.60 -0.68
C ALA A 79 -5.19 -16.75 0.49
N GLN A 80 -6.10 -16.33 1.35
CA GLN A 80 -5.75 -15.56 2.53
C GLN A 80 -4.95 -16.41 3.52
N VAL A 81 -3.95 -15.81 4.16
CA VAL A 81 -3.21 -16.51 5.23
C VAL A 81 -4.01 -16.41 6.53
N ALA A 82 -4.26 -17.56 7.15
CA ALA A 82 -4.99 -17.69 8.41
C ALA A 82 -4.35 -16.83 9.53
#